data_AF-U3PFK5-F1
#
_entry.id   AF-U3PFK5-F1
#
_cell.length_a   1.000
_cell.length_b   1.000
_cell.length_c   1.000
_cell.angle_alpha   90.00
_cell.angle_beta   90.00
_cell.angle_gamma   90.00
#
_symmetry.space_group_name_H-M   'P 1'
#
loop_
_entity.id
_entity.type
_entity.pdbx_description
1 polymer ?
#
loop_
_entity_poly.entity_id
_entity_poly.type
_entity_poly.pdbx_seq_one_letter_code
_entity_poly.pdbx_strand_id
1 'polypeptide(L)'
;MLRALTKDVPASAPRRWTTWNSTELGRPSAKDIEQLAGNGERYSAAVVCGPGGFCDLVQSVCSEQGIADERLVLESFGSSDSSENAPPAAMATAVVDLFGQTHAVRWPENENLLSAMLDAGLDVPYSCRAGICSTCQCSVLMGDAQMRLDLGLSDEEKAAGLALACQLKPVSNALAVRFASAPGTAPR
;
A
#
# COMPACT_ATOMS: atom_id res chain seq x y z
N MET A 1 -19.17 -7.40 14.24
CA MET A 1 -18.29 -6.85 15.29
C MET A 1 -18.58 -5.36 15.55
N LEU A 2 -18.45 -4.47 14.55
CA LEU A 2 -18.78 -3.03 14.70
C LEU A 2 -20.15 -2.73 15.34
N ARG A 3 -21.22 -3.39 14.86
CA ARG A 3 -22.57 -3.22 15.41
C ARG A 3 -22.69 -3.50 16.91
N ALA A 4 -21.83 -4.36 17.47
CA ALA A 4 -21.85 -4.69 18.89
C ALA A 4 -21.17 -3.61 19.74
N LEU A 5 -20.16 -2.92 19.20
CA LEU A 5 -19.43 -1.84 19.88
C LEU A 5 -20.16 -0.50 19.79
N THR A 6 -20.97 -0.30 18.74
CA THR A 6 -21.75 0.93 18.57
C THR A 6 -23.18 0.84 19.08
N LYS A 7 -23.61 -0.30 19.63
CA LYS A 7 -25.01 -0.53 20.05
C LYS A 7 -25.46 0.42 21.17
N ASP A 8 -24.53 0.85 22.01
CA ASP A 8 -24.77 1.70 23.17
C ASP A 8 -24.51 3.20 22.86
N VAL A 9 -24.16 3.53 21.61
CA VAL A 9 -23.97 4.92 21.17
C VAL A 9 -25.31 5.47 20.68
N PRO A 10 -25.96 6.41 21.40
CA PRO A 10 -27.24 6.95 20.99
C PRO A 10 -27.11 7.70 19.66
N ALA A 11 -28.14 7.66 18.83
CA ALA A 11 -28.13 8.35 17.53
C ALA A 11 -27.91 9.87 17.66
N SER A 12 -28.28 10.44 18.81
CA SER A 12 -28.11 11.84 19.20
C SER A 12 -26.72 12.19 19.76
N ALA A 13 -25.81 11.22 19.90
CA ALA A 13 -24.46 11.49 20.38
C ALA A 13 -23.76 12.51 19.47
N PRO A 14 -23.10 13.54 20.04
CA PRO A 14 -22.38 14.52 19.24
C PRO A 14 -21.27 13.84 18.45
N ARG A 15 -21.18 14.15 17.15
CA ARG A 15 -20.16 13.61 16.26
C ARG A 15 -19.11 14.67 16.01
N ARG A 16 -17.86 14.39 16.40
CA ARG A 16 -16.71 15.22 16.09
C ARG A 16 -15.96 14.62 14.92
N TRP A 17 -15.65 15.44 13.92
CA TRP A 17 -14.86 15.04 12.77
C TRP A 17 -13.60 15.88 12.73
N THR A 18 -12.46 15.22 12.57
CA THR A 18 -11.17 15.86 12.38
C THR A 18 -10.54 15.30 11.11
N THR A 19 -10.05 16.17 10.26
CA THR A 19 -9.34 15.81 9.02
C THR A 19 -7.84 15.98 9.21
N TRP A 20 -7.05 15.01 8.76
CA TRP A 20 -5.59 15.06 8.77
C TRP A 20 -5.04 15.10 7.34
N ASN A 21 -4.32 16.17 6.98
CA ASN A 21 -3.67 16.30 5.69
C ASN A 21 -2.21 15.87 5.79
N SER A 22 -1.90 14.66 5.34
CA SER A 22 -0.53 14.12 5.45
C SER A 22 0.50 14.79 4.56
N THR A 23 0.09 15.53 3.51
CA THR A 23 0.99 16.31 2.67
C THR A 23 1.56 17.51 3.41
N GLU A 24 0.76 18.10 4.32
CA GLU A 24 1.14 19.30 5.07
C GLU A 24 1.71 18.96 6.45
N LEU A 25 1.11 17.98 7.13
CA LEU A 25 1.42 17.63 8.52
C LEU A 25 2.32 16.40 8.65
N GLY A 26 2.63 15.73 7.54
CA GLY A 26 3.28 14.44 7.55
C GLY A 26 2.36 13.31 8.01
N ARG A 27 2.92 12.11 8.18
CA ARG A 27 2.17 10.96 8.71
C ARG A 27 1.89 11.18 10.21
N PRO A 28 0.69 10.85 10.71
CA PRO A 28 0.40 10.95 12.14
C PRO A 28 1.38 10.14 12.99
N SER A 29 1.96 10.76 14.01
CA SER A 29 2.75 10.09 15.05
C SER A 29 1.85 9.55 16.17
N ALA A 30 2.40 8.72 17.06
CA ALA A 30 1.69 8.26 18.26
C ALA A 30 1.10 9.42 19.06
N LYS A 31 1.90 10.48 19.26
CA LYS A 31 1.48 11.69 19.98
C LYS A 31 0.32 12.42 19.29
N ASP A 32 0.29 12.42 17.95
CA ASP A 32 -0.82 13.03 17.21
C ASP A 32 -2.10 12.21 17.39
N ILE A 33 -2.00 10.88 17.37
CA ILE A 33 -3.12 9.98 17.65
C ILE A 33 -3.63 10.17 19.08
N GLU A 34 -2.76 10.30 20.07
CA GLU A 34 -3.14 10.59 21.46
C GLU A 34 -3.90 11.93 21.59
N GLN A 35 -3.43 12.96 20.89
CA GLN A 35 -4.08 14.27 20.89
C GLN A 35 -5.44 14.25 20.18
N LEU A 36 -5.54 13.53 19.06
CA LEU A 36 -6.80 13.32 18.34
C LEU A 36 -7.79 12.50 19.16
N ALA A 37 -7.28 11.55 19.93
CA ALA A 37 -7.97 10.80 20.98
C ALA A 37 -8.23 11.66 22.25
N GLY A 38 -8.23 12.99 22.14
CA GLY A 38 -8.77 13.86 23.18
C GLY A 38 -7.97 13.88 24.49
N ASN A 39 -6.73 13.38 24.52
CA ASN A 39 -5.78 13.56 25.62
C ASN A 39 -6.37 13.27 27.02
N GLY A 40 -7.10 12.17 27.16
CA GLY A 40 -7.73 11.74 28.42
C GLY A 40 -9.27 11.60 28.39
N GLU A 41 -9.93 11.84 27.25
CA GLU A 41 -11.32 11.43 27.07
C GLU A 41 -11.41 9.89 27.02
N ARG A 42 -12.27 9.31 27.85
CA ARG A 42 -12.49 7.85 27.88
C ARG A 42 -13.39 7.45 26.71
N TYR A 43 -12.81 6.89 25.66
CA TYR A 43 -13.58 6.20 24.62
C TYR A 43 -14.07 4.85 25.13
N SER A 44 -15.33 4.55 24.82
CA SER A 44 -15.91 3.24 25.11
C SER A 44 -15.42 2.16 24.16
N ALA A 45 -14.99 2.52 22.95
CA ALA A 45 -14.43 1.63 21.94
C ALA A 45 -13.66 2.45 20.89
N ALA A 46 -12.73 1.79 20.18
CA ALA A 46 -12.02 2.36 19.04
C ALA A 46 -12.19 1.45 17.81
N VAL A 47 -12.36 2.08 16.65
CA VAL A 47 -12.44 1.39 15.36
C VAL A 47 -11.48 2.09 14.42
N VAL A 48 -10.56 1.33 13.83
CA VAL A 48 -9.61 1.85 12.85
C VAL A 48 -9.61 0.96 11.62
N CYS A 49 -9.61 1.63 10.47
CA CYS A 49 -9.52 1.02 9.17
C CYS A 49 -8.43 1.76 8.37
N GLY A 50 -7.47 1.03 7.80
CA GLY A 50 -6.35 1.64 7.08
C GLY A 50 -5.18 0.69 6.80
N PRO A 51 -4.01 1.20 6.36
CA PRO A 51 -2.81 0.38 6.17
C PRO A 51 -2.36 -0.30 7.47
N GLY A 52 -1.72 -1.48 7.37
CA GLY A 52 -1.30 -2.28 8.53
C GLY A 52 -0.52 -1.48 9.58
N GLY A 53 0.54 -0.77 9.17
CA GLY A 53 1.33 0.04 10.11
C GLY A 53 0.54 1.18 10.79
N PHE A 54 -0.55 1.66 10.19
CA PHE A 54 -1.44 2.62 10.85
C PHE A 54 -2.35 1.94 11.88
N CYS A 55 -2.88 0.75 11.56
CA CYS A 55 -3.63 -0.06 12.53
C CYS A 55 -2.75 -0.44 13.73
N ASP A 56 -1.51 -0.85 13.50
CA ASP A 56 -0.54 -1.20 14.55
C ASP A 56 -0.24 -0.01 15.46
N LEU A 57 -0.02 1.17 14.87
CA LEU A 57 0.20 2.41 15.62
C LEU A 57 -0.99 2.75 16.51
N VAL A 58 -2.21 2.74 15.96
CA VAL A 58 -3.43 3.06 16.72
C VAL A 58 -3.68 2.03 17.81
N GLN A 59 -3.43 0.74 17.54
CA GLN A 59 -3.53 -0.31 18.55
C GLN A 59 -2.60 -0.04 19.73
N SER A 60 -1.32 0.26 19.48
CA SER A 60 -0.34 0.58 20.53
C SER A 60 -0.82 1.72 21.43
N VAL A 61 -1.25 2.82 20.82
CA VAL A 61 -1.74 4.00 21.56
C VAL A 61 -3.00 3.68 22.36
N CYS A 62 -3.95 2.93 21.78
CA CYS A 62 -5.17 2.55 22.48
C CYS A 62 -4.90 1.64 23.69
N SER A 63 -3.97 0.68 23.56
CA SER A 63 -3.56 -0.21 24.65
C SER A 63 -2.89 0.58 25.78
N GLU A 64 -2.02 1.54 25.47
CA GLU A 64 -1.38 2.43 26.46
C GLU A 64 -2.39 3.30 27.22
N GLN A 65 -3.48 3.70 26.57
CA GLN A 65 -4.58 4.44 27.21
C GLN A 65 -5.60 3.53 27.94
N GLY A 66 -5.38 2.22 27.97
CA GLY A 66 -6.20 1.27 28.72
C GLY A 66 -7.53 0.90 28.03
N ILE A 67 -7.63 1.08 26.72
CA ILE A 67 -8.73 0.51 25.93
C ILE A 67 -8.44 -0.99 25.75
N ALA A 68 -9.32 -1.83 26.28
CA ALA A 68 -9.18 -3.27 26.16
C ALA A 68 -9.34 -3.75 24.71
N ASP A 69 -8.58 -4.77 24.31
CA ASP A 69 -8.54 -5.30 22.94
C ASP A 69 -9.92 -5.71 22.41
N GLU A 70 -10.82 -6.19 23.28
CA GLU A 70 -12.19 -6.57 22.86
C GLU A 70 -13.05 -5.37 22.44
N ARG A 71 -12.59 -4.15 22.74
CA ARG A 71 -13.22 -2.88 22.39
C ARG A 71 -12.49 -2.15 21.27
N LEU A 72 -11.48 -2.80 20.67
CA LEU A 72 -10.75 -2.32 19.52
C LEU A 72 -11.11 -3.15 18.29
N VAL A 73 -11.49 -2.51 17.19
CA VAL A 73 -11.68 -3.16 15.90
C VAL A 73 -10.68 -2.61 14.91
N LEU A 74 -9.87 -3.52 14.36
CA LEU A 74 -8.85 -3.23 13.37
C LEU A 74 -9.26 -3.86 12.04
N GLU A 75 -9.36 -3.05 10.99
CA GLU A 75 -9.55 -3.53 9.62
C GLU A 75 -8.40 -3.02 8.76
N SER A 76 -7.38 -3.85 8.55
CA SER A 76 -6.24 -3.46 7.73
C SER A 76 -6.47 -3.76 6.25
N PHE A 77 -6.21 -2.78 5.37
CA PHE A 77 -6.21 -2.97 3.92
C PHE A 77 -4.83 -2.64 3.34
N GLY A 78 -4.24 -3.58 2.60
CA GLY A 78 -2.90 -3.47 2.02
C GLY A 78 -1.86 -4.33 2.73
N SER A 79 -0.86 -4.82 1.99
CA SER A 79 0.23 -5.62 2.55
C SER A 79 1.07 -4.80 3.52
N SER A 80 1.30 -5.34 4.72
CA SER A 80 2.21 -4.83 5.73
C SER A 80 3.67 -5.03 5.30
N ASP A 81 4.17 -4.15 4.43
CA ASP A 81 5.61 -3.98 4.24
C ASP A 81 6.04 -2.60 4.72
N SER A 82 6.34 -2.55 6.01
CA SER A 82 7.21 -1.51 6.57
C SER A 82 8.16 -2.17 7.55
N SER A 83 9.18 -2.84 7.01
CA SER A 83 10.38 -3.10 7.79
C SER A 83 11.25 -1.86 7.69
N GLU A 84 11.11 -0.97 8.66
CA GLU A 84 11.88 0.28 8.76
C GLU A 84 13.29 0.07 9.35
N ASN A 85 13.80 -1.16 9.31
CA ASN A 85 15.17 -1.45 9.75
C ASN A 85 15.79 -2.65 9.02
N ALA A 86 15.55 -2.75 7.70
CA ALA A 86 16.27 -3.70 6.88
C ALA A 86 17.73 -3.23 6.68
N PRO A 87 18.74 -4.14 6.71
CA PRO A 87 20.08 -3.84 6.19
C PRO A 87 19.97 -3.27 4.77
N PRO A 88 20.96 -2.50 4.26
CA PRO A 88 20.86 -1.87 2.93
C PRO A 88 20.39 -2.92 1.92
N ALA A 89 19.14 -2.77 1.47
CA ALA A 89 18.49 -3.76 0.65
C ALA A 89 19.35 -3.96 -0.59
N ALA A 90 19.59 -5.22 -0.97
CA ALA A 90 20.23 -5.45 -2.25
C ALA A 90 19.40 -4.77 -3.34
N MET A 91 20.11 -4.18 -4.29
CA MET A 91 19.56 -3.20 -5.23
C MET A 91 19.66 -3.78 -6.63
N ALA A 92 18.51 -4.05 -7.23
CA ALA A 92 18.40 -4.41 -8.64
C ALA A 92 18.30 -3.14 -9.51
N THR A 93 18.47 -3.33 -10.81
CA THR A 93 18.19 -2.29 -11.82
C THR A 93 17.04 -2.74 -12.70
N ALA A 94 15.99 -1.93 -12.80
CA ALA A 94 14.92 -2.15 -13.74
C ALA A 94 15.11 -1.24 -14.97
N VAL A 95 15.16 -1.84 -16.16
CA VAL A 95 15.09 -1.14 -17.44
C VAL A 95 13.64 -1.15 -17.90
N VAL A 96 12.99 0.00 -17.80
CA VAL A 96 11.56 0.16 -18.06
C VAL A 96 11.38 0.84 -19.41
N ASP A 97 10.74 0.15 -20.35
CA ASP A 97 10.17 0.75 -21.54
C ASP A 97 8.74 1.22 -21.21
N LEU A 98 8.60 2.52 -20.95
CA LEU A 98 7.33 3.18 -20.69
C LEU A 98 6.92 3.91 -21.97
N PHE A 99 5.99 3.30 -22.72
CA PHE A 99 5.42 3.88 -23.95
C PHE A 99 6.47 4.25 -25.01
N GLY A 100 7.51 3.44 -25.16
CA GLY A 100 8.62 3.66 -26.10
C GLY A 100 9.79 4.47 -25.52
N GLN A 101 9.67 4.97 -24.29
CA GLN A 101 10.75 5.67 -23.59
C GLN A 101 11.43 4.71 -22.60
N THR A 102 12.75 4.56 -22.72
CA THR A 102 13.52 3.69 -21.83
C THR A 102 14.03 4.46 -20.63
N HIS A 103 13.76 3.94 -19.43
CA HIS A 103 14.19 4.48 -18.15
C HIS A 103 14.96 3.43 -17.37
N ALA A 104 16.04 3.84 -16.69
CA ALA A 104 16.73 3.00 -15.73
C ALA A 104 16.27 3.39 -14.32
N VAL A 105 15.67 2.45 -13.60
CA VAL A 105 15.14 2.63 -12.25
C VAL A 105 15.96 1.79 -11.28
N ARG A 106 16.44 2.43 -10.21
CA ARG A 106 17.03 1.72 -9.08
C ARG A 106 15.90 1.03 -8.34
N TRP A 107 16.01 -0.27 -8.12
CA TRP A 107 14.93 -1.06 -7.56
C TRP A 107 15.38 -1.77 -6.28
N PRO A 108 15.07 -1.20 -5.11
CA PRO A 108 15.35 -1.84 -3.82
C PRO A 108 14.55 -3.14 -3.64
N GLU A 109 15.19 -4.19 -3.12
CA GLU A 109 14.52 -5.47 -2.84
C GLU A 109 13.32 -5.36 -1.89
N ASN A 110 13.33 -4.38 -0.98
CA ASN A 110 12.24 -4.12 -0.04
C ASN A 110 11.04 -3.39 -0.68
N GLU A 111 11.12 -2.93 -1.93
CA GLU A 111 10.04 -2.25 -2.65
C GLU A 111 9.48 -3.08 -3.83
N ASN A 112 8.24 -2.81 -4.24
CA ASN A 112 7.72 -3.36 -5.50
C ASN A 112 8.12 -2.46 -6.68
N LEU A 113 8.09 -3.00 -7.90
CA LEU A 113 8.55 -2.26 -9.09
C LEU A 113 7.77 -0.96 -9.31
N LEU A 114 6.45 -0.96 -9.10
CA LEU A 114 5.63 0.26 -9.24
C LEU A 114 6.09 1.36 -8.28
N SER A 115 6.33 1.03 -7.00
CA SER A 115 6.84 2.01 -6.02
C SER A 115 8.16 2.62 -6.46
N ALA A 116 9.13 1.78 -6.85
CA ALA A 116 10.44 2.25 -7.31
C ALA A 116 10.35 3.16 -8.55
N MET A 117 9.42 2.86 -9.47
CA MET A 117 9.18 3.70 -10.65
C MET A 117 8.56 5.06 -10.29
N LEU A 118 7.59 5.08 -9.37
CA LEU A 118 6.96 6.31 -8.90
C LEU A 118 7.94 7.20 -8.14
N ASP A 119 8.80 6.61 -7.31
CA ASP A 119 9.84 7.33 -6.57
C ASP A 119 10.93 7.88 -7.51
N ALA A 120 11.16 7.21 -8.64
CA ALA A 120 11.99 7.73 -9.73
C ALA A 120 11.29 8.83 -10.58
N GLY A 121 10.06 9.21 -10.24
CA GLY A 121 9.29 10.26 -10.91
C GLY A 121 8.66 9.85 -12.23
N LEU A 122 8.50 8.55 -12.50
CA LEU A 122 7.84 8.06 -13.71
C LEU A 122 6.32 8.09 -13.59
N ASP A 123 5.64 8.50 -14.65
CA ASP A 123 4.17 8.52 -14.73
C ASP A 123 3.63 7.16 -15.19
N VAL A 124 3.58 6.22 -14.24
CA VAL A 124 3.18 4.83 -14.49
C VAL A 124 1.67 4.68 -14.34
N PRO A 125 0.98 3.89 -15.20
CA PRO A 125 -0.42 3.56 -14.96
C PRO A 125 -0.59 2.66 -13.73
N TYR A 126 -1.41 3.08 -12.77
CA TYR A 126 -1.82 2.25 -11.64
C TYR A 126 -3.18 2.66 -11.08
N SER A 127 -3.81 1.77 -10.30
CA SER A 127 -5.04 2.07 -9.57
C SER A 127 -5.07 1.39 -8.20
N CYS A 128 -5.34 0.07 -8.13
CA CYS A 128 -5.61 -0.60 -6.84
C CYS A 128 -4.37 -0.89 -5.98
N ARG A 129 -3.19 -1.07 -6.61
CA ARG A 129 -1.95 -1.54 -5.97
C ARG A 129 -2.06 -2.87 -5.20
N ALA A 130 -3.15 -3.61 -5.37
CA ALA A 130 -3.48 -4.84 -4.67
C ALA A 130 -3.45 -6.09 -5.59
N GLY A 131 -2.97 -5.94 -6.83
CA GLY A 131 -2.82 -7.07 -7.75
C GLY A 131 -4.11 -7.55 -8.41
N ILE A 132 -5.19 -6.75 -8.42
CA ILE A 132 -6.53 -7.17 -8.91
C ILE A 132 -7.05 -6.41 -10.14
N CYS A 133 -6.53 -5.21 -10.44
CA CYS A 133 -7.14 -4.32 -11.46
C CYS A 133 -6.39 -4.25 -12.80
N SER A 134 -5.21 -4.86 -12.89
CA SER A 134 -4.35 -4.94 -14.09
C SER A 134 -3.94 -3.61 -14.75
N THR A 135 -4.19 -2.47 -14.11
CA THR A 135 -3.77 -1.15 -14.63
C THR A 135 -2.25 -1.01 -14.73
N CYS A 136 -1.50 -1.63 -13.82
CA CYS A 136 -0.03 -1.61 -13.82
C CYS A 136 0.58 -2.83 -14.54
N GLN A 137 -0.15 -3.43 -15.49
CA GLN A 137 0.32 -4.58 -16.24
C GLN A 137 1.49 -4.19 -17.17
N CYS A 138 2.51 -5.05 -17.21
CA CYS A 138 3.68 -4.91 -18.05
C CYS A 138 4.12 -6.29 -18.56
N SER A 139 4.90 -6.32 -19.63
CA SER A 139 5.55 -7.55 -20.13
C SER A 139 6.97 -7.62 -19.60
N VAL A 140 7.39 -8.77 -19.08
CA VAL A 140 8.79 -9.03 -18.74
C VAL A 140 9.54 -9.41 -20.01
N LEU A 141 10.57 -8.63 -20.36
CA LEU A 141 11.39 -8.82 -21.56
C LEU A 141 12.68 -9.58 -21.27
N MET A 142 13.23 -9.41 -20.06
CA MET A 142 14.48 -10.04 -19.63
C MET A 142 14.57 -10.06 -18.11
N GLY A 143 15.21 -11.10 -17.57
CA GLY A 143 15.43 -11.26 -16.14
C GLY A 143 14.26 -11.92 -15.43
N ASP A 144 14.46 -12.22 -14.16
CA ASP A 144 13.48 -12.88 -13.30
C ASP A 144 12.99 -11.93 -12.20
N ALA A 145 11.68 -11.99 -11.97
CA ALA A 145 11.01 -11.30 -10.88
C ALA A 145 9.90 -12.18 -10.31
N GLN A 146 9.64 -12.03 -9.02
CA GLN A 146 8.60 -12.76 -8.32
C GLN A 146 7.37 -11.89 -8.16
N MET A 147 6.19 -12.42 -8.46
CA MET A 147 4.93 -11.75 -8.21
C MET A 147 4.35 -12.23 -6.88
N ARG A 148 3.98 -11.31 -5.98
CA ARG A 148 3.36 -11.67 -4.70
C ARG A 148 1.92 -12.14 -4.86
N LEU A 149 1.16 -11.44 -5.71
CA LEU A 149 -0.22 -11.71 -6.04
C LEU A 149 -0.43 -11.47 -7.53
N ASP A 150 -1.18 -12.34 -8.19
CA ASP A 150 -1.39 -12.35 -9.63
C ASP A 150 -2.88 -12.42 -10.02
N LEU A 151 -3.77 -12.05 -9.10
CA LEU A 151 -5.23 -12.17 -9.21
C LEU A 151 -5.85 -11.38 -10.38
N GLY A 152 -5.16 -10.35 -10.86
CA GLY A 152 -5.58 -9.54 -12.00
C GLY A 152 -5.26 -10.16 -13.36
N LEU A 153 -4.46 -11.22 -13.42
CA LEU A 153 -4.03 -11.85 -14.66
C LEU A 153 -4.67 -13.22 -14.84
N SER A 154 -5.05 -13.55 -16.08
CA SER A 154 -5.39 -14.92 -16.46
C SER A 154 -4.13 -15.79 -16.52
N ASP A 155 -4.30 -17.11 -16.48
CA ASP A 155 -3.16 -18.03 -16.60
C ASP A 155 -2.48 -17.94 -17.97
N GLU A 156 -3.24 -17.60 -19.01
CA GLU A 156 -2.72 -17.36 -20.37
C GLU A 156 -1.85 -16.10 -20.41
N GLU A 157 -2.27 -15.04 -19.74
CA GLU A 157 -1.51 -13.79 -19.64
C GLU A 157 -0.19 -14.00 -18.87
N LYS A 158 -0.24 -14.76 -17.76
CA LYS A 158 0.96 -15.14 -17.00
C LYS A 158 1.92 -15.97 -17.86
N ALA A 159 1.39 -16.95 -18.60
CA ALA A 159 2.18 -17.77 -19.51
C ALA A 159 2.79 -16.95 -20.67
N ALA A 160 2.14 -15.86 -21.08
CA ALA A 160 2.66 -14.91 -22.06
C ALA A 160 3.71 -13.94 -21.49
N GLY A 161 4.10 -14.07 -20.22
CA GLY A 161 5.11 -13.22 -19.57
C GLY A 161 4.58 -11.87 -19.11
N LEU A 162 3.26 -11.72 -18.96
CA LEU A 162 2.67 -10.53 -18.35
C LEU A 162 2.80 -10.56 -16.82
N ALA A 163 3.01 -9.38 -16.26
CA ALA A 163 3.22 -9.18 -14.84
C ALA A 163 2.60 -7.88 -14.34
N LEU A 164 2.27 -7.84 -13.04
CA LEU A 164 1.73 -6.65 -12.38
C LEU A 164 2.86 -5.92 -11.64
N ALA A 165 3.26 -4.74 -12.11
CA ALA A 165 4.38 -3.99 -11.52
C ALA A 165 4.18 -3.69 -10.02
N CYS A 166 2.94 -3.52 -9.55
CA CYS A 166 2.66 -3.31 -8.11
C CYS A 166 2.89 -4.55 -7.23
N GLN A 167 3.04 -5.73 -7.84
CA GLN A 167 3.24 -7.00 -7.14
C GLN A 167 4.61 -7.63 -7.44
N LEU A 168 5.40 -7.03 -8.33
CA LEU A 168 6.72 -7.53 -8.68
C LEU A 168 7.75 -7.25 -7.59
N LYS A 169 8.65 -8.22 -7.39
CA LYS A 169 9.86 -8.15 -6.57
C LYS A 169 11.06 -8.65 -7.36
N PRO A 170 12.25 -8.03 -7.19
CA PRO A 170 13.42 -8.45 -7.92
C PRO A 170 13.87 -9.82 -7.42
N VAL A 171 14.13 -10.74 -8.36
CA VAL A 171 14.82 -12.02 -8.09
C VAL A 171 16.22 -11.99 -8.70
N SER A 172 16.33 -11.35 -9.87
CA SER A 172 17.59 -11.11 -10.56
C SER A 172 18.09 -9.68 -10.33
N ASN A 173 19.40 -9.46 -10.53
CA ASN A 173 20.03 -8.15 -10.38
C ASN A 173 19.57 -7.13 -11.44
N ALA A 174 18.99 -7.60 -12.55
CA ALA A 174 18.51 -6.75 -13.63
C ALA A 174 17.23 -7.32 -14.25
N LEU A 175 16.22 -6.47 -14.40
CA LEU A 175 14.94 -6.80 -15.03
C LEU A 175 14.68 -5.80 -16.16
N ALA A 176 14.20 -6.26 -17.32
CA ALA A 176 13.68 -5.39 -18.36
C ALA A 176 12.17 -5.62 -18.50
N VAL A 177 11.38 -4.54 -18.49
CA VAL A 177 9.92 -4.60 -18.66
C VAL A 177 9.43 -3.59 -19.68
N ARG A 178 8.26 -3.85 -20.27
CA ARG A 178 7.58 -2.94 -21.19
C ARG A 178 6.13 -2.73 -20.81
N PHE A 179 5.67 -1.48 -20.88
CA PHE A 179 4.27 -1.10 -20.77
C PHE A 179 3.71 -0.84 -22.18
N ALA A 180 2.70 -1.61 -22.58
CA ALA A 180 2.20 -1.64 -23.95
C ALA A 180 1.43 -0.38 -24.37
N SER A 181 0.71 0.28 -23.45
CA SER A 181 -0.05 1.49 -23.77
C SER A 181 -0.45 2.30 -22.54
N ALA A 182 -0.56 3.62 -22.72
CA ALA A 182 -1.01 4.55 -21.69
C ALA A 182 -2.49 4.30 -21.33
N PRO A 183 -2.90 4.59 -20.08
CA PRO A 183 -4.27 4.36 -19.65
C PRO A 183 -5.21 5.23 -20.53
N GLY A 184 -6.15 4.57 -21.22
CA GLY A 184 -7.08 5.22 -22.15
C GLY A 184 -6.83 4.97 -23.65
N THR A 185 -5.77 4.26 -24.02
CA THR A 185 -5.52 3.82 -25.40
C THR A 185 -5.55 2.30 -25.49
N ALA A 186 -6.75 1.73 -25.56
CA ALA A 186 -6.91 0.35 -26.00
C ALA A 186 -6.58 0.26 -27.50
N PRO A 187 -5.77 -0.72 -27.96
CA PRO A 187 -5.77 -1.06 -29.37
C PRO A 187 -7.16 -1.61 -29.72
N ARG A 188 -7.81 -0.97 -30.70
CA ARG A 188 -9.01 -1.49 -31.34
C ARG A 188 -8.72 -2.77 -32.11
#